data_AF-A0A6M5Z253-F1
#
_entry.id   AF-A0A6M5Z253-F1
#
_cell.length_a   1.000
_cell.length_b   1.000
_cell.length_c   1.000
_cell.angle_alpha   90.00
_cell.angle_beta   90.00
_cell.angle_gamma   90.00
#
_symmetry.space_group_name_H-M   'P 1'
#
loop_
_entity.id
_entity.type
_entity.pdbx_description
1 polymer ?
#
loop_
_entity_poly.entity_id
_entity_poly.type
_entity_poly.pdbx_seq_one_letter_code
_entity_poly.pdbx_strand_id
1 'polypeptide(L)'
;MADDVAVRDFYEGRVSDFGEPRMRIGGGRPLENITGPDDCEAVPAEVFEAVGFYFVNVLEQDNGNVYVFRADARGTFTYGVVATTDGSHCHLEVYARDGALLAAGVPDHLAGTIEWLDRDAVRRRAAMWG
;
A
#
# COMPACT_ATOMS: atom_id res chain seq x y z
N MET A 1 -13.66 2.45 12.72
CA MET A 1 -14.98 2.02 12.21
C MET A 1 -15.54 2.94 11.12
N ALA A 2 -15.67 4.27 11.32
CA ALA A 2 -16.07 5.17 10.22
C ALA A 2 -14.90 5.52 9.28
N ASP A 3 -13.69 5.65 9.84
CA ASP A 3 -12.49 6.04 9.08
C ASP A 3 -12.01 4.95 8.13
N ASP A 4 -12.14 3.67 8.52
CA ASP A 4 -11.72 2.53 7.70
C ASP A 4 -12.52 2.41 6.39
N VAL A 5 -13.80 2.78 6.41
CA VAL A 5 -14.66 2.78 5.21
C VAL A 5 -14.23 3.90 4.26
N ALA A 6 -13.99 5.11 4.78
CA ALA A 6 -13.52 6.23 3.97
C ALA A 6 -12.15 5.97 3.34
N VAL A 7 -11.26 5.29 4.07
CA VAL A 7 -9.96 4.83 3.58
C VAL A 7 -10.13 3.80 2.47
N ARG A 8 -10.95 2.76 2.67
CA ARG A 8 -11.21 1.74 1.64
C ARG A 8 -11.78 2.35 0.37
N ASP A 9 -12.79 3.21 0.48
CA ASP A 9 -13.37 3.93 -0.67
C ASP A 9 -12.33 4.77 -1.43
N PHE A 10 -11.39 5.41 -0.71
CA PHE A 10 -10.33 6.21 -1.33
C PHE A 10 -9.42 5.36 -2.23
N TYR A 11 -9.10 4.14 -1.80
CA TYR A 11 -8.26 3.20 -2.54
C TYR A 11 -9.04 2.45 -3.61
N GLU A 12 -10.31 2.12 -3.39
CA GLU A 12 -11.20 1.58 -4.43
C GLU A 12 -11.39 2.58 -5.58
N GLY A 13 -11.44 3.88 -5.29
CA GLY A 13 -11.44 4.91 -6.33
C GLY A 13 -10.14 5.00 -7.15
N ARG A 14 -9.10 4.26 -6.76
CA ARG A 14 -7.74 4.30 -7.35
C ARG A 14 -7.22 2.93 -7.77
N VAL A 15 -8.10 1.93 -7.90
CA VAL A 15 -7.63 0.56 -8.22
C VAL A 15 -6.81 0.51 -9.52
N SER A 16 -7.18 1.31 -10.52
CA SER A 16 -6.43 1.41 -11.78
C SER A 16 -4.99 1.89 -11.62
N ASP A 17 -4.69 2.63 -10.54
CA ASP A 17 -3.37 3.20 -10.30
C ASP A 17 -2.38 2.15 -9.79
N PHE A 18 -2.85 1.00 -9.29
CA PHE A 18 -1.99 -0.10 -8.84
C PHE A 18 -1.30 -0.85 -10.00
N GLY A 19 -1.71 -0.64 -11.25
CA GLY A 19 -0.97 -1.13 -12.42
C GLY A 19 0.38 -0.40 -12.63
N GLU A 20 0.49 0.86 -12.17
CA GLU A 20 1.71 1.65 -12.23
C GLU A 20 1.92 2.46 -10.93
N PRO A 21 2.04 1.82 -9.75
CA PRO A 21 1.88 2.48 -8.45
C PRO A 21 2.86 3.63 -8.26
N ARG A 22 4.12 3.44 -8.70
CA ARG A 22 5.20 4.42 -8.61
C ARG A 22 4.94 5.75 -9.33
N MET A 23 4.00 5.78 -10.28
CA MET A 23 3.70 6.97 -11.07
C MET A 23 2.42 7.69 -10.65
N ARG A 24 1.48 6.98 -10.01
CA ARG A 24 0.10 7.47 -9.84
C ARG A 24 -0.38 7.53 -8.39
N ILE A 25 0.17 6.70 -7.50
CA ILE A 25 -0.25 6.67 -6.10
C ILE A 25 0.70 7.53 -5.26
N GLY A 26 0.13 8.54 -4.58
CA GLY A 26 0.88 9.61 -3.93
C GLY A 26 1.13 10.84 -4.82
N GLY A 27 0.66 10.82 -6.08
CA GLY A 27 0.89 11.88 -7.07
C GLY A 27 -0.36 12.69 -7.40
N GLY A 28 -0.83 13.54 -6.48
CA GLY A 28 -1.71 14.67 -6.80
C GLY A 28 -0.97 15.99 -6.95
N ARG A 29 0.24 16.04 -6.39
CA ARG A 29 1.31 17.03 -6.57
C ARG A 29 2.61 16.23 -6.43
N PRO A 30 3.76 16.71 -6.95
CA PRO A 30 5.05 16.27 -6.43
C PRO A 30 5.00 16.23 -4.89
N LEU A 31 5.90 15.51 -4.24
CA LEU A 31 6.30 15.89 -2.89
C LEU A 31 6.77 17.36 -2.95
N GLU A 32 5.83 18.31 -2.95
CA GLU A 32 6.08 19.73 -3.01
C GLU A 32 6.69 20.05 -1.67
N ASN A 33 8.02 19.99 -1.68
CA ASN A 33 8.91 20.24 -0.58
C ASN A 33 8.71 19.27 0.59
N ILE A 34 9.47 18.17 0.57
CA ILE A 34 10.09 17.74 1.83
C ILE A 34 11.05 18.89 2.18
N THR A 35 10.58 19.85 2.98
CA THR A 35 11.28 21.08 3.32
C THR A 35 12.30 20.78 4.42
N GLY A 36 13.26 19.92 4.09
CA GLY A 36 14.38 19.58 4.96
C GLY A 36 14.11 18.43 5.94
N PRO A 37 15.11 18.07 6.75
CA PRO A 37 15.10 16.92 7.65
C PRO A 37 14.02 16.99 8.75
N ASP A 38 13.41 18.15 8.96
CA ASP A 38 12.34 18.36 9.95
C ASP A 38 10.96 17.89 9.44
N ASP A 39 10.77 17.72 8.12
CA ASP A 39 9.58 17.13 7.49
C ASP A 39 9.70 15.60 7.30
N CYS A 40 10.85 15.03 7.68
CA CYS A 40 11.07 13.58 7.74
C CYS A 40 10.38 13.00 8.97
N GLU A 41 9.04 13.00 8.96
CA GLU A 41 8.31 12.20 9.93
C GLU A 41 8.77 10.74 9.85
N ALA A 42 9.10 10.18 11.02
CA ALA A 42 9.50 8.81 11.16
C ALA A 42 8.38 7.91 10.65
N VAL A 43 8.71 7.09 9.65
CA VAL A 43 7.80 6.06 9.15
C VAL A 43 7.61 5.02 10.28
N PRO A 44 6.37 4.59 10.59
CA PRO A 44 6.12 3.60 11.63
C PRO A 44 6.85 2.28 11.38
N ALA A 45 7.21 1.57 12.45
CA ALA A 45 7.94 0.30 12.36
C ALA A 45 7.15 -0.76 11.58
N GLU A 46 5.82 -0.72 11.67
CA GLU A 46 4.87 -1.62 11.03
C GLU A 46 4.93 -1.49 9.50
N VAL A 47 5.17 -0.28 8.98
CA VAL A 47 5.36 -0.04 7.55
C VAL A 47 6.67 -0.68 7.09
N PHE A 48 7.75 -0.54 7.87
CA PHE A 48 9.02 -1.21 7.58
C PHE A 48 8.91 -2.74 7.68
N GLU A 49 8.13 -3.27 8.63
CA GLU A 49 7.86 -4.69 8.75
C GLU A 49 7.13 -5.22 7.52
N ALA A 50 6.09 -4.51 7.05
CA ALA A 50 5.38 -4.86 5.83
C ALA A 50 6.31 -4.83 4.61
N VAL A 51 7.15 -3.81 4.47
CA VAL A 51 8.15 -3.72 3.39
C VAL A 51 9.10 -4.92 3.45
N GLY A 52 9.64 -5.24 4.63
CA GLY A 52 10.54 -6.39 4.80
C GLY A 52 9.86 -7.71 4.44
N PHE A 53 8.60 -7.88 4.82
CA PHE A 53 7.82 -9.05 4.46
C PHE A 53 7.67 -9.20 2.94
N TYR A 54 7.23 -8.15 2.23
CA TYR A 54 7.04 -8.21 0.78
C TYR A 54 8.37 -8.24 0.01
N PHE A 55 9.43 -7.68 0.56
CA PHE A 55 10.76 -7.80 -0.03
C PHE A 55 11.17 -9.27 -0.13
N VAL A 56 11.08 -10.02 0.97
CA VAL A 56 11.43 -11.45 1.01
C VAL A 56 10.47 -12.29 0.16
N ASN A 57 9.16 -12.04 0.26
CA ASN A 57 8.16 -12.96 -0.29
C ASN A 57 7.70 -12.61 -1.72
N VAL A 58 8.00 -11.41 -2.23
CA VAL A 58 7.54 -10.96 -3.55
C VAL A 58 8.70 -10.48 -4.41
N LEU A 59 9.56 -9.60 -3.90
CA LEU A 59 10.69 -9.09 -4.68
C LEU A 59 11.74 -10.19 -4.92
N GLU A 60 12.19 -10.87 -3.86
CA GLU A 60 13.25 -11.88 -3.98
C GLU A 60 12.77 -13.17 -4.66
N GLN A 61 11.49 -13.52 -4.50
CA GLN A 61 10.95 -14.80 -4.96
C GLN A 61 10.26 -14.74 -6.33
N ASP A 62 9.59 -13.62 -6.66
CA ASP A 62 8.71 -13.51 -7.84
C ASP A 62 9.08 -12.33 -8.75
N ASN A 63 10.30 -11.80 -8.62
CA ASN A 63 10.80 -10.64 -9.38
C ASN A 63 9.82 -9.44 -9.36
N GLY A 64 9.11 -9.28 -8.24
CA GLY A 64 8.10 -8.26 -8.06
C GLY A 64 8.67 -6.87 -7.78
N ASN A 65 7.84 -5.96 -7.28
CA ASN A 65 8.27 -4.66 -6.78
C ASN A 65 7.51 -4.35 -5.48
N VAL A 66 8.15 -3.60 -4.59
CA VAL A 66 7.53 -3.09 -3.36
C VAL A 66 7.59 -1.58 -3.36
N TYR A 67 6.46 -0.93 -3.11
CA TYR A 67 6.28 0.51 -3.11
C TYR A 67 5.72 0.98 -1.78
N VAL A 68 6.21 2.11 -1.29
CA VAL A 68 5.66 2.81 -0.12
C VAL A 68 5.26 4.21 -0.55
N PHE A 69 4.06 4.64 -0.16
CA PHE A 69 3.57 5.99 -0.44
C PHE A 69 2.81 6.56 0.76
N ARG A 70 2.69 7.88 0.77
CA ARG A 70 1.88 8.64 1.74
C ARG A 70 0.65 9.18 1.01
N ALA A 71 -0.51 9.13 1.64
CA ALA A 71 -1.75 9.67 1.09
C ALA A 71 -2.66 10.24 2.18
N ASP A 72 -3.38 11.30 1.85
CA ASP A 72 -4.53 11.76 2.63
C ASP A 72 -5.79 11.09 2.06
N ALA A 73 -6.27 10.06 2.76
CA ALA A 73 -7.45 9.31 2.43
C ALA A 73 -8.68 9.96 3.07
N ARG A 74 -9.22 10.99 2.41
CA ARG A 74 -10.42 11.74 2.85
C ARG A 74 -10.28 12.33 4.27
N GLY A 75 -9.14 12.94 4.57
CA GLY A 75 -8.81 13.55 5.86
C GLY A 75 -8.09 12.62 6.83
N THR A 76 -7.85 11.37 6.45
CA THR A 76 -7.04 10.41 7.22
C THR A 76 -5.67 10.28 6.57
N PHE A 77 -4.61 10.65 7.28
CA PHE A 77 -3.25 10.40 6.80
C PHE A 77 -2.94 8.91 6.83
N THR A 78 -2.39 8.40 5.73
CA THR A 78 -2.09 6.97 5.54
C THR A 78 -0.72 6.75 4.92
N TYR A 79 -0.09 5.67 5.33
CA TYR A 79 1.01 5.01 4.62
C TYR A 79 0.45 3.79 3.89
N GLY A 80 0.68 3.67 2.58
CA GLY A 80 0.37 2.47 1.83
C GLY A 80 1.64 1.71 1.45
N VAL A 81 1.61 0.40 1.65
CA VAL A 81 2.63 -0.55 1.17
C VAL A 81 1.98 -1.41 0.10
N VAL A 82 2.50 -1.33 -1.12
CA VAL A 82 2.00 -2.12 -2.25
C VAL A 82 3.10 -3.01 -2.78
N ALA A 83 2.80 -4.30 -2.94
CA ALA A 83 3.65 -5.22 -3.65
C ALA A 83 2.98 -5.65 -4.96
N THR A 84 3.73 -5.65 -6.05
CA THR A 84 3.24 -6.06 -7.38
C THR A 84 4.10 -7.18 -7.94
N THR A 85 3.49 -8.21 -8.50
CA THR A 85 4.20 -9.25 -9.26
C THR A 85 4.04 -9.04 -10.77
N ASP A 86 4.89 -9.66 -11.58
CA ASP A 86 4.82 -9.56 -13.04
C ASP A 86 3.54 -10.19 -13.64
N GLY A 87 2.86 -11.03 -12.86
CA GLY A 87 1.65 -11.78 -13.22
C GLY A 87 0.32 -11.11 -12.90
N SER A 88 0.29 -9.80 -12.61
CA SER A 88 -0.92 -9.00 -12.27
C SER A 88 -1.38 -9.08 -10.81
N HIS A 89 -0.71 -9.83 -9.93
CA HIS A 89 -1.08 -9.85 -8.52
C HIS A 89 -0.55 -8.60 -7.83
N CYS A 90 -1.44 -7.95 -7.08
CA CYS A 90 -1.10 -6.82 -6.23
C CYS A 90 -1.50 -7.15 -4.79
N HIS A 91 -0.68 -6.74 -3.82
CA HIS A 91 -0.97 -6.82 -2.40
C HIS A 91 -0.87 -5.43 -1.81
N LEU A 92 -1.84 -5.04 -0.98
CA LEU A 92 -1.91 -3.72 -0.36
C LEU A 92 -2.06 -3.87 1.15
N GLU A 93 -1.25 -3.13 1.89
CA GLU A 93 -1.45 -2.87 3.32
C GLU A 93 -1.45 -1.36 3.55
N VAL A 94 -2.42 -0.86 4.32
CA VAL A 94 -2.61 0.56 4.61
C VAL A 94 -2.53 0.77 6.12
N TYR A 95 -1.67 1.69 6.52
CA TYR A 95 -1.35 2.02 7.89
C TYR A 95 -1.68 3.47 8.19
N ALA A 96 -2.15 3.73 9.39
CA ALA A 96 -2.29 5.07 9.94
C ALA A 96 -0.92 5.67 10.25
N ARG A 97 -0.92 6.97 10.59
CA ARG A 97 0.28 7.72 10.98
C ARG A 97 1.02 7.12 12.18
N ASP A 98 0.29 6.48 13.08
CA ASP A 98 0.81 5.84 14.30
C ASP A 98 1.23 4.37 14.09
N GLY A 99 1.10 3.83 12.87
CA GLY A 99 1.41 2.44 12.56
C GLY A 99 0.23 1.48 12.71
N ALA A 100 -0.96 1.93 13.14
CA ALA A 100 -2.13 1.07 13.21
C ALA A 100 -2.55 0.62 11.80
N LEU A 101 -2.83 -0.67 11.63
CA LEU A 101 -3.37 -1.19 10.37
C LEU A 101 -4.82 -0.71 10.18
N LEU A 102 -5.08 -0.04 9.06
CA LEU A 102 -6.41 0.46 8.68
C LEU A 102 -7.10 -0.47 7.69
N ALA A 103 -6.35 -0.99 6.72
CA ALA A 103 -6.90 -1.89 5.71
C ALA A 103 -5.80 -2.76 5.09
N ALA A 104 -6.19 -3.93 4.59
CA ALA A 104 -5.35 -4.77 3.75
C ALA A 104 -6.21 -5.40 2.65
N GLY A 105 -5.65 -5.58 1.46
CA GLY A 105 -6.40 -6.18 0.36
C GLY A 105 -5.54 -6.63 -0.81
N VAL A 106 -6.20 -7.26 -1.77
CA VAL A 106 -5.61 -7.72 -3.03
C VAL A 106 -6.27 -6.94 -4.17
N PRO A 107 -5.61 -5.87 -4.69
CA PRO A 107 -6.15 -5.12 -5.80
C PRO A 107 -6.16 -5.94 -7.09
N ASP A 108 -7.28 -5.91 -7.80
CA ASP A 108 -7.38 -6.34 -9.20
C ASP A 108 -7.56 -5.08 -10.05
N HIS A 109 -6.45 -4.59 -10.61
CA HIS A 109 -6.42 -3.38 -11.43
C HIS A 109 -7.13 -3.53 -12.78
N LEU A 110 -7.37 -4.77 -13.25
CA LEU A 110 -8.10 -5.06 -14.48
C LEU A 110 -9.61 -5.07 -14.24
N ALA A 111 -10.04 -5.69 -13.14
CA ALA A 111 -11.45 -5.68 -12.72
C ALA A 111 -11.86 -4.35 -12.05
N GLY A 112 -10.89 -3.54 -11.62
CA GLY A 112 -11.13 -2.27 -10.92
C GLY A 112 -11.62 -2.47 -9.49
N THR A 113 -11.24 -3.56 -8.81
CA THR A 113 -11.77 -3.91 -7.48
C THR A 113 -10.71 -4.20 -6.41
N ILE A 114 -11.10 -3.85 -5.18
CA ILE A 114 -10.61 -4.16 -3.82
C ILE A 114 -11.03 -5.50 -3.21
N GLU A 115 -10.30 -6.63 -3.29
CA GLU A 115 -10.61 -7.72 -2.34
C GLU A 115 -10.02 -7.40 -0.96
N TRP A 116 -10.82 -6.76 -0.10
CA TRP A 116 -10.43 -6.42 1.27
C TRP A 116 -10.44 -7.65 2.19
N LEU A 117 -9.33 -7.88 2.88
CA LEU A 117 -9.10 -9.05 3.71
C LEU A 117 -8.36 -8.67 4.99
N ASP A 118 -8.31 -9.60 5.95
CA ASP A 118 -7.36 -9.47 7.07
C ASP A 118 -5.93 -9.52 6.55
N ARG A 119 -5.02 -8.75 7.19
CA ARG A 119 -3.60 -8.70 6.83
C ARG A 119 -2.97 -10.07 6.68
N ASP A 120 -3.25 -10.99 7.59
CA ASP A 120 -2.66 -12.33 7.58
C ASP A 120 -3.17 -13.17 6.39
N ALA A 121 -4.37 -12.90 5.87
CA ALA A 121 -4.85 -13.52 4.65
C ALA A 121 -4.15 -12.95 3.41
N VAL A 122 -3.94 -11.62 3.35
CA VAL A 122 -3.18 -10.96 2.28
C VAL A 122 -1.73 -11.46 2.25
N ARG A 123 -1.07 -11.48 3.41
CA ARG A 123 0.32 -11.96 3.55
C ARG A 123 0.46 -13.44 3.19
N ARG A 124 -0.47 -14.30 3.61
CA ARG A 124 -0.47 -15.71 3.17
C ARG A 124 -0.58 -15.86 1.67
N ARG A 125 -1.39 -15.03 1.01
CA ARG A 125 -1.47 -15.04 -0.46
C ARG A 125 -0.17 -14.60 -1.10
N ALA A 126 0.48 -13.54 -0.59
CA ALA A 126 1.77 -13.09 -1.10
C ALA A 126 2.87 -14.15 -0.95
N ALA A 127 2.90 -14.86 0.18
CA ALA A 127 3.89 -15.91 0.46
C ALA A 127 3.64 -17.24 -0.28
N MET A 128 2.49 -17.43 -0.95
CA MET A 128 2.23 -18.66 -1.72
C MET A 128 2.93 -18.70 -3.09
N TRP A 129 3.50 -17.58 -3.53
CA TRP A 129 4.11 -17.44 -4.86
C TRP A 129 5.64 -17.52 -4.85
N GLY A 130 6.24 -17.89 -3.72
CA GLY A 130 7.70 -18.01 -3.62
C GLY A 130 8.22 -19.33 -3.06
#